data_AF-A0A4U6RHT0-F1
#
_entry.id   AF-A0A4U6RHT0-F1
#
_cell.length_a   1.000
_cell.length_b   1.000
_cell.length_c   1.000
_cell.angle_alpha   90.00
_cell.angle_beta   90.00
_cell.angle_gamma   90.00
#
_symmetry.space_group_name_H-M   'P 1'
#
loop_
_entity.id
_entity.type
_entity.pdbx_description
1 polymer ?
#
loop_
_entity_poly.entity_id
_entity_poly.type
_entity_poly.pdbx_seq_one_letter_code
_entity_poly.pdbx_strand_id
1 'polypeptide(L)'
;MGELKEPVRPAPGADGATPAFHKQQWDHPLIGSMLRDAGFAPDDEASIMPTADNRLAVFAAASKRLQDRTETFNRDMTARHGHCHAVPFLVIDQKIWDGPHGAFLYAQMGLIGYDEWNVIMLAGDPQTTASCGLAGHPGFLPSVTQVMTEHVIAWKTRHNALLETYGITATGGRDISHEQYEMEKDTLRNEIIDKAGWMKPRIIDELLRKA
;
A
#
# COMPACT_ATOMS: atom_id res chain seq x y z
N MET A 1 20.47 19.79 31.68
CA MET A 1 19.18 19.15 31.35
C MET A 1 18.35 20.18 30.62
N GLY A 2 18.50 20.29 29.30
CA GLY A 2 17.77 21.25 28.46
C GLY A 2 16.62 20.54 27.77
N GLU A 3 15.42 21.06 27.94
CA GLU A 3 14.17 20.54 27.37
C GLU A 3 14.26 20.42 25.84
N LEU A 4 14.01 19.22 25.32
CA LEU A 4 13.77 18.98 23.90
C LEU A 4 12.41 19.59 23.54
N LYS A 5 12.42 20.78 22.93
CA LYS A 5 11.22 21.37 22.30
C LYS A 5 10.68 20.41 21.24
N GLU A 6 9.36 20.32 21.17
CA GLU A 6 8.63 19.49 20.19
C GLU A 6 9.21 19.63 18.77
N PRO A 7 9.31 18.53 18.01
CA PRO A 7 9.79 18.57 16.63
C PRO A 7 8.75 19.30 15.76
N VAL A 8 8.97 20.60 15.55
CA VAL A 8 8.21 21.41 14.58
C VAL A 8 8.48 20.87 13.18
N ARG A 9 7.43 20.56 12.42
CA ARG A 9 7.56 20.05 11.04
C ARG A 9 8.18 21.09 10.09
N PRO A 10 9.01 20.68 9.11
CA PRO A 10 9.49 21.54 8.03
C PRO A 10 8.35 22.24 7.29
N ALA A 11 8.50 23.54 7.07
CA ALA A 11 7.58 24.29 6.22
C ALA A 11 7.79 23.85 4.75
N PRO A 12 6.72 23.70 3.95
CA PRO A 12 6.86 23.42 2.52
C PRO A 12 7.68 24.50 1.81
N GLY A 13 8.53 24.08 0.86
CA GLY A 13 9.25 24.97 -0.04
C GLY A 13 8.35 25.62 -1.08
N ALA A 14 8.91 26.51 -1.91
CA ALA A 14 8.19 27.25 -2.95
C ALA A 14 7.46 26.34 -3.97
N ASP A 15 7.92 25.10 -4.12
CA ASP A 15 7.36 24.10 -5.04
C ASP A 15 6.38 23.13 -4.35
N GLY A 16 5.98 23.41 -3.09
CA GLY A 16 5.06 22.57 -2.31
C GLY A 16 5.67 21.30 -1.71
N ALA A 17 6.90 20.95 -2.10
CA ALA A 17 7.67 19.86 -1.49
C ALA A 17 8.03 20.20 -0.03
N THR A 18 7.76 19.28 0.90
CA THR A 18 8.23 19.41 2.29
C THR A 18 9.59 18.72 2.42
N PRO A 19 10.68 19.46 2.67
CA PRO A 19 12.00 18.86 2.85
C PRO A 19 12.01 17.96 4.09
N ALA A 20 12.72 16.82 4.05
CA ALA A 20 12.90 15.96 5.22
C ALA A 20 13.67 16.65 6.36
N PHE A 21 14.51 17.64 6.03
CA PHE A 21 15.31 18.39 7.00
C PHE A 21 15.10 19.90 6.81
N HIS A 22 15.00 20.63 7.94
CA HIS A 22 14.86 22.09 7.92
C HIS A 22 16.13 22.76 7.40
N LYS A 23 15.98 23.94 6.79
CA LYS A 23 17.11 24.79 6.39
C LYS A 23 18.06 25.10 7.56
N GLN A 24 17.53 25.29 8.78
CA GLN A 24 18.35 25.49 9.97
C GLN A 24 19.22 24.28 10.34
N GLN A 25 18.79 23.06 10.01
CA GLN A 25 19.58 21.84 10.21
C GLN A 25 20.68 21.71 9.15
N TRP A 26 20.40 22.12 7.91
CA TRP A 26 21.39 22.22 6.83
C TRP A 26 22.45 23.29 7.06
N ASP A 27 22.04 24.46 7.57
CA ASP A 27 22.91 25.61 7.82
C ASP A 27 23.73 25.45 9.12
N HIS A 28 23.37 24.49 9.99
CA HIS A 28 24.10 24.25 11.23
C HIS A 28 25.44 23.54 10.93
N PRO A 29 26.59 24.08 11.38
CA PRO A 29 27.92 23.61 10.95
C PRO A 29 28.19 22.11 11.18
N LEU A 30 27.76 21.60 12.34
CA LEU A 30 27.91 20.17 12.69
C LEU A 30 26.81 19.29 12.09
N ILE A 31 25.59 19.78 11.96
CA ILE A 31 24.46 18.92 11.56
C ILE A 31 24.43 18.84 10.03
N GLY A 32 24.60 19.97 9.34
CA GLY A 32 24.74 20.02 7.90
C GLY A 32 25.96 19.27 7.38
N SER A 33 27.09 19.25 8.11
CA SER A 33 28.23 18.41 7.73
C SER A 33 27.91 16.93 7.89
N MET A 34 27.33 16.53 9.03
CA MET A 34 26.93 15.13 9.25
C MET A 34 25.91 14.64 8.22
N LEU A 35 24.95 15.48 7.80
CA LEU A 35 23.99 15.13 6.75
C LEU A 35 24.67 14.92 5.38
N ARG A 36 25.64 15.77 5.03
CA ARG A 36 26.44 15.60 3.79
C ARG A 36 27.33 14.36 3.86
N ASP A 37 27.98 14.12 4.98
CA ASP A 37 28.86 12.97 5.21
C ASP A 37 28.06 11.66 5.19
N ALA A 38 26.80 11.70 5.66
CA ALA A 38 25.84 10.62 5.56
C ALA A 38 25.17 10.52 4.17
N GLY A 39 25.69 11.25 3.16
CA GLY A 39 25.27 11.16 1.77
C GLY A 39 23.86 11.64 1.47
N PHE A 40 23.28 12.49 2.30
CA PHE A 40 22.05 13.22 1.98
C PHE A 40 22.39 14.49 1.21
N ALA A 41 21.53 14.88 0.27
CA ALA A 41 21.59 16.19 -0.38
C ALA A 41 20.32 17.00 -0.09
N PRO A 42 20.42 18.35 -0.01
CA PRO A 42 19.27 19.21 0.31
C PRO A 42 18.10 19.07 -0.68
N ASP A 43 18.43 18.77 -1.94
CA ASP A 43 17.49 18.65 -3.05
C ASP A 43 17.37 17.20 -3.57
N ASP A 44 17.77 16.21 -2.76
CA ASP A 44 17.60 14.80 -3.13
C ASP A 44 16.11 14.46 -3.16
N GLU A 45 15.61 13.89 -4.27
CA GLU A 45 14.21 13.45 -4.38
C GLU A 45 13.84 12.46 -3.27
N ALA A 46 14.82 11.66 -2.80
CA ALA A 46 14.67 10.75 -1.67
C ALA A 46 14.48 11.45 -0.31
N SER A 47 14.84 12.74 -0.21
CA SER A 47 14.63 13.60 0.97
C SER A 47 13.34 14.42 0.88
N ILE A 48 12.50 14.19 -0.14
CA ILE A 48 11.18 14.81 -0.26
C ILE A 48 10.15 13.85 0.33
N MET A 49 9.53 14.24 1.44
CA MET A 49 8.37 13.49 1.93
C MET A 49 7.24 13.57 0.90
N PRO A 50 6.62 12.44 0.50
CA PRO A 50 5.45 12.48 -0.37
C PRO A 50 4.38 13.36 0.27
N THR A 51 4.03 14.46 -0.41
CA THR A 51 2.95 15.35 0.01
C THR A 51 1.62 14.61 0.03
N ALA A 52 0.64 15.10 0.80
CA ALA A 52 -0.70 14.52 0.79
C ALA A 52 -1.32 14.50 -0.62
N ASP A 53 -1.01 15.51 -1.43
CA ASP A 53 -1.47 15.63 -2.82
C ASP A 53 -0.86 14.56 -3.74
N ASN A 54 0.42 14.21 -3.56
CA ASN A 54 1.04 13.09 -4.29
C ASN A 54 0.38 11.74 -3.94
N ARG A 55 -0.04 11.55 -2.68
CA ARG A 55 -0.73 10.31 -2.28
C ARG A 55 -2.09 10.18 -2.93
N LEU A 56 -2.88 11.27 -2.93
CA LEU A 56 -4.18 11.31 -3.61
C LEU A 56 -4.05 11.04 -5.12
N ALA A 57 -3.03 11.61 -5.76
CA ALA A 57 -2.76 11.35 -7.18
C ALA A 57 -2.42 9.88 -7.45
N VAL A 58 -1.62 9.23 -6.61
CA VAL A 58 -1.28 7.80 -6.74
C VAL A 58 -2.53 6.93 -6.62
N PHE A 59 -3.40 7.19 -5.63
CA PHE A 59 -4.65 6.44 -5.47
C PHE A 59 -5.64 6.69 -6.62
N ALA A 60 -5.77 7.94 -7.08
CA ALA A 60 -6.61 8.28 -8.22
C ALA A 60 -6.13 7.58 -9.50
N ALA A 61 -4.82 7.58 -9.75
CA ALA A 61 -4.22 6.87 -10.88
C ALA A 61 -4.46 5.36 -10.78
N ALA A 62 -4.32 4.77 -9.60
CA ALA A 62 -4.55 3.34 -9.40
C ALA A 62 -6.03 2.95 -9.55
N SER A 63 -6.94 3.77 -9.04
CA SER A 63 -8.39 3.60 -9.22
C SER A 63 -8.76 3.66 -10.70
N LYS A 64 -8.21 4.63 -11.43
CA LYS A 64 -8.38 4.74 -12.89
C LYS A 64 -7.85 3.49 -13.61
N ARG A 65 -6.66 2.99 -13.28
CA ARG A 65 -6.12 1.75 -13.86
C ARG A 65 -7.03 0.55 -13.60
N LEU A 66 -7.62 0.44 -12.40
CA LEU A 66 -8.58 -0.61 -12.09
C LEU A 66 -9.87 -0.48 -12.90
N GLN A 67 -10.38 0.74 -13.06
CA GLN A 67 -11.53 1.01 -13.92
C GLN A 67 -11.23 0.59 -15.37
N ASP A 68 -10.13 1.05 -15.95
CA ASP A 68 -9.74 0.74 -17.33
C ASP A 68 -9.57 -0.78 -17.56
N ARG A 69 -9.01 -1.50 -16.57
CA ARG A 69 -8.91 -2.97 -16.57
C ARG A 69 -10.28 -3.64 -16.51
N THR A 70 -11.19 -3.13 -15.68
CA THR A 70 -12.55 -3.65 -15.54
C THR A 70 -13.34 -3.47 -16.83
N GLU A 71 -13.25 -2.29 -17.44
CA GLU A 71 -13.89 -1.98 -18.72
C GLU A 71 -13.33 -2.85 -19.85
N THR A 72 -12.01 -3.05 -19.89
CA THR A 72 -11.36 -3.93 -20.85
C THR A 72 -11.81 -5.38 -20.67
N PHE A 73 -11.82 -5.88 -19.44
CA PHE A 73 -12.30 -7.22 -19.12
C PHE A 73 -13.76 -7.43 -19.58
N ASN A 74 -14.65 -6.48 -19.25
CA ASN A 74 -16.06 -6.55 -19.63
C ASN A 74 -16.27 -6.50 -21.14
N ARG A 75 -15.52 -5.65 -21.85
CA ARG A 75 -15.56 -5.58 -23.31
C ARG A 75 -15.15 -6.91 -23.94
N ASP A 76 -14.03 -7.47 -23.51
CA ASP A 76 -13.47 -8.71 -24.07
C ASP A 76 -14.38 -9.92 -23.76
N MET A 77 -14.95 -9.98 -22.55
CA MET A 77 -15.88 -11.03 -22.16
C MET A 77 -17.24 -10.88 -22.84
N THR A 78 -17.75 -9.66 -23.03
CA THR A 78 -18.99 -9.40 -23.78
C THR A 78 -18.84 -9.84 -25.23
N ALA A 79 -17.69 -9.57 -25.87
CA ALA A 79 -17.43 -10.02 -27.23
C ALA A 79 -17.45 -11.56 -27.39
N ARG A 80 -17.12 -12.29 -26.32
CA ARG A 80 -17.10 -13.78 -26.32
C ARG A 80 -18.43 -14.40 -25.88
N HIS A 81 -19.10 -13.79 -24.92
CA HIS A 81 -20.24 -14.38 -24.19
C HIS A 81 -21.56 -13.63 -24.40
N GLY A 82 -21.57 -12.57 -25.22
CA GLY A 82 -22.75 -11.74 -25.53
C GLY A 82 -23.13 -10.72 -24.44
N HIS A 83 -22.86 -11.03 -23.17
CA HIS A 83 -23.05 -10.14 -22.02
C HIS A 83 -22.00 -10.41 -20.96
N CYS A 84 -21.42 -9.35 -20.40
CA CYS A 84 -20.60 -9.42 -19.20
C CYS A 84 -20.67 -8.12 -18.41
N HIS A 85 -20.99 -8.23 -17.13
CA HIS A 85 -20.90 -7.16 -16.14
C HIS A 85 -20.15 -7.70 -14.91
N ALA A 86 -18.83 -7.79 -15.05
CA ALA A 86 -17.92 -8.08 -13.96
C ALA A 86 -17.56 -6.80 -13.20
N VAL A 87 -17.44 -6.93 -11.89
CA VAL A 87 -17.08 -5.86 -10.96
C VAL A 87 -15.93 -6.32 -10.06
N PRO A 88 -15.02 -5.41 -9.65
CA PRO A 88 -13.88 -5.77 -8.82
C PRO A 88 -14.28 -6.02 -7.37
N PHE A 89 -13.70 -7.06 -6.79
CA PHE A 89 -13.73 -7.38 -5.37
C PHE A 89 -12.32 -7.31 -4.79
N LEU A 90 -12.13 -6.61 -3.67
CA LEU A 90 -10.84 -6.48 -3.00
C LEU A 90 -10.66 -7.59 -1.95
N VAL A 91 -9.55 -8.33 -2.02
CA VAL A 91 -9.23 -9.36 -1.02
C VAL A 91 -8.92 -8.74 0.34
N ILE A 92 -8.03 -7.76 0.36
CA ILE A 92 -7.88 -6.80 1.46
C ILE A 92 -8.88 -5.69 1.19
N ASP A 93 -10.00 -5.75 1.93
CA ASP A 93 -11.15 -4.87 1.79
C ASP A 93 -10.80 -3.39 2.01
N GLN A 94 -11.53 -2.50 1.33
CA GLN A 94 -11.35 -1.05 1.42
C GLN A 94 -11.41 -0.55 2.87
N LYS A 95 -12.20 -1.17 3.76
CA LYS A 95 -12.25 -0.80 5.19
C LYS A 95 -10.93 -1.01 5.93
N ILE A 96 -10.10 -1.96 5.49
CA ILE A 96 -8.76 -2.17 6.06
C ILE A 96 -7.81 -1.08 5.57
N TRP A 97 -7.92 -0.71 4.29
CA TRP A 97 -7.16 0.38 3.66
C TRP A 97 -7.51 1.77 4.22
N ASP A 98 -8.79 2.03 4.49
CA ASP A 98 -9.25 3.28 5.09
C ASP A 98 -9.12 3.27 6.63
N GLY A 99 -8.84 2.10 7.19
CA GLY A 99 -8.75 1.87 8.63
C GLY A 99 -7.38 2.17 9.24
N PRO A 100 -7.19 1.82 10.53
CA PRO A 100 -5.97 2.14 11.29
C PRO A 100 -4.69 1.42 10.80
N HIS A 101 -4.84 0.50 9.85
CA HIS A 101 -3.73 -0.26 9.26
C HIS A 101 -3.39 0.16 7.84
N GLY A 102 -4.20 1.03 7.20
CA GLY A 102 -3.98 1.48 5.83
C GLY A 102 -2.62 2.15 5.61
N ALA A 103 -2.19 2.99 6.56
CA ALA A 103 -0.90 3.67 6.49
C ALA A 103 0.29 2.69 6.51
N PHE A 104 0.17 1.55 7.19
CA PHE A 104 1.19 0.50 7.15
C PHE A 104 1.27 -0.10 5.73
N LEU A 105 0.13 -0.50 5.17
CA LEU A 105 0.08 -1.12 3.85
C LEU A 105 0.59 -0.18 2.74
N TYR A 106 0.10 1.06 2.71
CA TYR A 106 0.49 2.00 1.66
C TYR A 106 1.85 2.66 1.94
N ALA A 107 2.02 3.34 3.08
CA ALA A 107 3.17 4.21 3.29
C ALA A 107 4.44 3.46 3.70
N GLN A 108 4.31 2.30 4.37
CA GLN A 108 5.46 1.52 4.83
C GLN A 108 5.78 0.36 3.88
N MET A 109 4.77 -0.34 3.36
CA MET A 109 4.96 -1.45 2.41
C MET A 109 4.89 -1.05 0.93
N GLY A 110 4.54 0.21 0.61
CA GLY A 110 4.44 0.67 -0.79
C GLY A 110 3.40 -0.10 -1.61
N LEU A 111 2.34 -0.58 -0.96
CA LEU A 111 1.29 -1.38 -1.61
C LEU A 111 0.10 -0.51 -2.00
N ILE A 112 -0.48 -0.78 -3.17
CA ILE A 112 -1.70 -0.12 -3.64
C ILE A 112 -2.83 -1.13 -3.71
N GLY A 113 -3.93 -0.86 -3.00
CA GLY A 113 -5.06 -1.79 -2.89
C GLY A 113 -5.81 -2.09 -4.18
N TYR A 114 -5.66 -1.27 -5.23
CA TYR A 114 -6.31 -1.46 -6.53
C TYR A 114 -5.44 -2.21 -7.56
N ASP A 115 -4.20 -2.56 -7.19
CA ASP A 115 -3.34 -3.35 -8.05
C ASP A 115 -3.85 -4.79 -8.18
N GLU A 116 -3.43 -5.46 -9.26
CA GLU A 116 -3.98 -6.75 -9.66
C GLU A 116 -3.90 -7.81 -8.56
N TRP A 117 -2.81 -7.85 -7.79
CA TRP A 117 -2.62 -8.83 -6.71
C TRP A 117 -3.72 -8.83 -5.66
N ASN A 118 -4.44 -7.71 -5.45
CA ASN A 118 -5.50 -7.59 -4.45
C ASN A 118 -6.92 -7.71 -5.04
N VAL A 119 -7.08 -7.81 -6.36
CA VAL A 119 -8.38 -7.72 -7.05
C VAL A 119 -8.82 -9.06 -7.62
N ILE A 120 -10.10 -9.39 -7.47
CA ILE A 120 -10.82 -10.48 -8.16
C ILE A 120 -11.92 -9.85 -9.01
N MET A 121 -12.09 -10.29 -10.26
CA MET A 121 -13.27 -9.92 -11.06
C MET A 121 -14.40 -10.92 -10.78
N LEU A 122 -15.55 -10.41 -10.30
CA LEU A 122 -16.73 -11.21 -9.95
C LEU A 122 -17.95 -10.73 -10.73
N ALA A 123 -18.95 -11.58 -10.93
CA ALA A 123 -20.19 -11.22 -11.60
C ALA A 123 -21.01 -10.21 -10.78
N GLY A 124 -21.33 -9.06 -11.37
CA GLY A 124 -22.21 -8.05 -10.79
C GLY A 124 -23.70 -8.36 -10.95
N ASP A 125 -24.04 -9.34 -11.80
CA ASP A 125 -25.42 -9.81 -12.00
C ASP A 125 -25.50 -11.32 -12.29
N PRO A 126 -26.67 -11.97 -12.09
CA PRO A 126 -26.84 -13.40 -12.33
C PRO A 126 -26.60 -13.82 -13.79
N GLN A 127 -26.87 -12.93 -14.75
CA GLN A 127 -26.65 -13.22 -16.16
C GLN A 127 -25.16 -13.42 -16.46
N THR A 128 -24.29 -12.59 -15.87
CA THR A 128 -22.83 -12.70 -15.99
C THR A 128 -22.30 -13.98 -15.35
N THR A 129 -22.88 -14.42 -14.22
CA THR A 129 -22.54 -15.73 -13.65
C THR A 129 -22.81 -16.85 -14.66
N ALA A 130 -23.99 -16.84 -15.28
CA ALA A 130 -24.40 -17.88 -16.22
C ALA A 130 -23.64 -17.83 -17.56
N SER A 131 -23.39 -16.64 -18.11
CA SER A 131 -22.76 -16.47 -19.42
C SER A 131 -21.24 -16.56 -19.38
N CYS A 132 -20.61 -15.98 -18.35
CA CYS A 132 -19.16 -15.84 -18.24
C CYS A 132 -18.51 -16.82 -17.26
N GLY A 133 -19.30 -17.58 -16.48
CA GLY A 133 -18.78 -18.54 -15.51
C GLY A 133 -18.07 -17.89 -14.31
N LEU A 134 -18.34 -16.61 -14.04
CA LEU A 134 -17.77 -15.90 -12.90
C LEU A 134 -18.60 -16.15 -11.64
N ALA A 135 -17.94 -16.21 -10.48
CA ALA A 135 -18.66 -16.26 -9.20
C ALA A 135 -19.40 -14.94 -8.95
N GLY A 136 -20.60 -15.02 -8.35
CA GLY A 136 -21.40 -13.85 -8.00
C GLY A 136 -20.71 -12.94 -6.98
N HIS A 137 -20.77 -11.63 -7.18
CA HIS A 137 -20.19 -10.66 -6.28
C HIS A 137 -20.98 -10.64 -4.95
N PRO A 138 -20.33 -10.91 -3.80
CA PRO A 138 -21.03 -11.04 -2.51
C PRO A 138 -21.42 -9.70 -1.89
N GLY A 139 -21.02 -8.59 -2.49
CA GLY A 139 -21.07 -7.26 -1.89
C GLY A 139 -19.97 -7.11 -0.85
N PHE A 140 -20.17 -7.70 0.33
CA PHE A 140 -19.23 -7.68 1.44
C PHE A 140 -19.05 -9.09 2.02
N LEU A 141 -17.80 -9.49 2.29
CA LEU A 141 -17.47 -10.75 2.96
C LEU A 141 -16.84 -10.46 4.34
N PRO A 142 -17.63 -10.45 5.42
CA PRO A 142 -17.12 -10.20 6.77
C PRO A 142 -16.03 -11.20 7.19
N SER A 143 -16.19 -12.48 6.85
CA SER A 143 -15.23 -13.54 7.20
C SER A 143 -13.85 -13.30 6.59
N VAL A 144 -13.80 -12.98 5.29
CA VAL A 144 -12.56 -12.65 4.59
C VAL A 144 -11.94 -11.38 5.18
N THR A 145 -12.76 -10.35 5.42
CA THR A 145 -12.31 -9.08 6.00
C THR A 145 -11.68 -9.29 7.38
N GLN A 146 -12.29 -10.13 8.22
CA GLN A 146 -11.76 -10.46 9.53
C GLN A 146 -10.40 -11.17 9.42
N VAL A 147 -10.32 -12.23 8.62
CA VAL A 147 -9.07 -13.00 8.42
C VAL A 147 -7.95 -12.09 7.89
N MET A 148 -8.25 -11.25 6.91
CA MET A 148 -7.24 -10.32 6.37
C MET A 148 -6.85 -9.24 7.38
N THR A 149 -7.77 -8.77 8.23
CA THR A 149 -7.44 -7.84 9.32
C THR A 149 -6.46 -8.46 10.31
N GLU A 150 -6.70 -9.71 10.73
CA GLU A 150 -5.81 -10.43 11.64
C GLU A 150 -4.41 -10.60 11.06
N HIS A 151 -4.30 -10.96 9.79
CA HIS A 151 -3.01 -11.03 9.08
C HIS A 151 -2.31 -9.67 9.00
N VAL A 152 -3.04 -8.60 8.66
CA VAL A 152 -2.47 -7.24 8.58
C VAL A 152 -1.96 -6.75 9.93
N ILE A 153 -2.66 -7.05 11.03
CA ILE A 153 -2.18 -6.76 12.38
C ILE A 153 -0.89 -7.51 12.67
N ALA A 154 -0.83 -8.81 12.35
CA ALA A 154 0.36 -9.63 12.58
C ALA A 154 1.58 -9.12 11.77
N TRP A 155 1.39 -8.80 10.49
CA TRP A 155 2.45 -8.24 9.65
C TRP A 155 2.93 -6.88 10.15
N LYS A 156 2.01 -6.00 10.56
CA LYS A 156 2.35 -4.70 11.14
C LYS A 156 3.18 -4.86 12.42
N THR A 157 2.82 -5.81 13.28
CA THR A 157 3.60 -6.12 14.49
C THR A 157 5.00 -6.62 14.14
N ARG A 158 5.13 -7.53 13.16
CA ARG A 158 6.44 -8.01 12.69
C ARG A 158 7.28 -6.89 12.11
N HIS A 159 6.69 -6.01 11.31
CA HIS A 159 7.37 -4.83 10.77
C HIS A 159 7.88 -3.89 11.87
N ASN A 160 7.07 -3.62 12.89
CA ASN A 160 7.49 -2.80 14.02
C ASN A 160 8.67 -3.43 14.78
N ALA A 161 8.65 -4.76 14.96
CA ALA A 161 9.77 -5.47 15.56
C ALA A 161 11.04 -5.42 14.70
N LEU A 162 10.92 -5.44 13.36
CA LEU A 162 12.05 -5.22 12.45
C LEU A 162 12.64 -3.81 12.63
N LEU A 163 11.80 -2.77 12.69
CA LEU A 163 12.25 -1.40 12.93
C LEU A 163 13.04 -1.27 14.24
N GLU A 164 12.56 -1.90 15.32
CA GLU A 164 13.24 -1.95 16.61
C GLU A 164 14.58 -2.72 16.53
N THR A 165 14.57 -3.89 15.89
CA THR A 165 15.74 -4.77 15.77
C THR A 165 16.89 -4.10 15.02
N TYR A 166 16.58 -3.41 13.92
CA TYR A 166 17.59 -2.75 13.09
C TYR A 166 17.91 -1.32 13.53
N GLY A 167 17.35 -0.86 14.65
CA GLY A 167 17.60 0.46 15.20
C GLY A 167 17.20 1.60 14.26
N ILE A 168 16.25 1.35 13.34
CA ILE A 168 15.68 2.35 12.44
C ILE A 168 14.70 3.19 13.26
N THR A 169 15.27 3.99 14.15
CA THR A 169 14.65 5.21 14.64
C THR A 169 14.88 6.30 13.58
N ALA A 170 14.07 7.35 13.58
CA ALA A 170 13.94 8.36 12.52
C ALA A 170 15.23 9.09 12.07
N THR A 171 16.41 8.71 12.56
CA THR A 171 17.73 9.31 12.31
C THR A 171 18.68 8.44 11.47
N GLY A 172 18.23 7.32 10.90
CA GLY A 172 18.92 6.61 9.79
C GLY A 172 20.35 6.16 10.09
N GLY A 173 20.52 4.94 10.60
CA GLY A 173 21.84 4.29 10.68
C GLY A 173 22.24 3.64 9.34
N ARG A 174 23.46 3.92 8.84
CA ARG A 174 24.06 3.24 7.68
C ARG A 174 25.10 2.19 8.13
N ASP A 175 25.00 0.98 7.58
CA ASP A 175 26.09 0.34 6.78
C ASP A 175 25.83 -1.15 6.45
N ILE A 176 25.02 -1.89 7.22
CA ILE A 176 24.59 -3.28 6.89
C ILE A 176 23.16 -3.55 7.39
N SER A 177 22.79 -2.95 8.52
CA SER A 177 21.45 -3.08 9.13
C SER A 177 20.32 -2.56 8.25
N HIS A 178 20.58 -1.53 7.44
CA HIS A 178 19.57 -0.93 6.55
C HIS A 178 19.25 -1.83 5.35
N GLU A 179 20.27 -2.40 4.68
CA GLU A 179 20.04 -3.32 3.57
C GLU A 179 19.31 -4.58 4.03
N GLN A 180 19.70 -5.13 5.19
CA GLN A 180 19.02 -6.28 5.79
C GLN A 180 17.56 -5.95 6.15
N TYR A 181 17.31 -4.77 6.71
CA TYR A 181 15.95 -4.31 6.95
C TYR A 181 15.13 -4.20 5.66
N GLU A 182 15.68 -3.59 4.61
CA GLU A 182 14.98 -3.45 3.33
C GLU A 182 14.67 -4.81 2.70
N MET A 183 15.58 -5.79 2.80
CA MET A 183 15.33 -7.17 2.38
C MET A 183 14.20 -7.85 3.18
N GLU A 184 14.19 -7.70 4.51
CA GLU A 184 13.13 -8.24 5.36
C GLU A 184 11.79 -7.54 5.12
N LYS A 185 11.81 -6.23 4.85
CA LYS A 185 10.65 -5.43 4.47
C LYS A 185 10.07 -5.91 3.13
N ASP A 186 10.92 -6.14 2.14
CA ASP A 186 10.50 -6.69 0.84
C ASP A 186 9.96 -8.11 0.96
N THR A 187 10.56 -8.93 1.81
CA THR A 187 10.04 -10.27 2.14
C THR A 187 8.64 -10.16 2.73
N LEU A 188 8.44 -9.29 3.71
CA LEU A 188 7.13 -9.05 4.32
C LEU A 188 6.11 -8.51 3.30
N ARG A 189 6.54 -7.60 2.41
CA ARG A 189 5.71 -7.07 1.32
C ARG A 189 5.23 -8.18 0.39
N ASN A 190 6.12 -9.09 0.00
CA ASN A 190 5.79 -10.24 -0.85
C ASN A 190 4.86 -11.23 -0.12
N GLU A 191 5.06 -11.47 1.18
CA GLU A 191 4.14 -12.30 1.97
C GLU A 191 2.69 -11.77 1.96
N ILE A 192 2.51 -10.43 2.02
CA ILE A 192 1.18 -9.80 1.93
C ILE A 192 0.54 -10.09 0.56
N ILE A 193 1.30 -9.86 -0.50
CA ILE A 193 0.88 -10.09 -1.90
C ILE A 193 0.51 -11.56 -2.10
N ASP A 194 1.37 -12.47 -1.68
CA ASP A 194 1.20 -13.91 -1.82
C ASP A 194 -0.03 -14.40 -1.04
N LYS A 195 -0.23 -13.89 0.18
CA LYS A 195 -1.41 -14.25 0.97
C LYS A 195 -2.70 -13.80 0.29
N ALA A 196 -2.75 -12.59 -0.25
CA ALA A 196 -3.91 -12.13 -1.01
C ALA A 196 -4.13 -12.99 -2.26
N GLY A 197 -3.07 -13.30 -3.01
CA GLY A 197 -3.11 -14.23 -4.14
C GLY A 197 -3.66 -15.62 -3.77
N TRP A 198 -3.22 -16.17 -2.64
CA TRP A 198 -3.66 -17.45 -2.09
C TRP A 198 -5.14 -17.45 -1.65
N MET A 199 -5.65 -16.30 -1.20
CA MET A 199 -7.04 -16.13 -0.80
C MET A 199 -7.99 -16.07 -2.00
N LYS A 200 -7.56 -15.55 -3.16
CA LYS A 200 -8.43 -15.40 -4.34
C LYS A 200 -9.18 -16.67 -4.75
N PRO A 201 -8.51 -17.80 -5.05
CA PRO A 201 -9.22 -19.02 -5.45
C PRO A 201 -10.14 -19.54 -4.34
N ARG A 202 -9.78 -19.37 -3.06
CA ARG A 202 -10.62 -19.80 -1.93
C ARG A 202 -11.91 -19.01 -1.82
N ILE A 203 -11.82 -17.70 -2.03
CA ILE A 203 -12.98 -16.81 -2.06
C ILE A 203 -13.89 -17.22 -3.22
N ILE A 204 -13.33 -17.44 -4.41
CA ILE A 204 -14.08 -17.90 -5.59
C ILE A 204 -14.77 -19.25 -5.29
N ASP A 205 -14.03 -20.24 -4.77
CA ASP A 205 -14.58 -21.56 -4.43
C ASP A 205 -15.69 -21.49 -3.37
N GLU A 206 -15.57 -20.60 -2.40
CA GLU A 206 -16.61 -20.38 -1.39
C GLU A 206 -17.87 -19.76 -2.01
N LEU A 207 -17.70 -18.78 -2.88
CA LEU A 207 -18.81 -18.12 -3.56
C LEU A 207 -19.53 -19.07 -4.52
N LEU A 208 -18.80 -19.90 -5.26
CA LEU A 208 -19.37 -20.90 -6.16
C LEU A 208 -20.13 -22.01 -5.41
N ARG A 209 -19.73 -22.35 -4.18
CA ARG A 209 -20.47 -23.32 -3.34
C ARG A 209 -21.78 -22.77 -2.79
N LYS A 210 -21.96 -21.45 -2.76
CA LYS A 210 -23.16 -20.77 -2.23
C LYS A 210 -24.13 -20.32 -3.32
N ALA A 211 -23.71 -20.36 -4.59
CA ALA A 211 -24.53 -20.06 -5.76
C ALA A 211 -25.38 -21.26 -6.17
#